data_AF-A0A3D4C211-F1
#
_entry.id   AF-A0A3D4C211-F1
#
_cell.length_a   1.000
_cell.length_b   1.000
_cell.length_c   1.000
_cell.angle_alpha   90.00
_cell.angle_beta   90.00
_cell.angle_gamma   90.00
#
_symmetry.space_group_name_H-M   'P 1'
#
loop_
_entity.id
_entity.type
_entity.pdbx_description
1 polymer ?
#
loop_
_entity_poly.entity_id
_entity_poly.type
_entity_poly.pdbx_seq_one_letter_code
_entity_poly.pdbx_strand_id
1 'polypeptide(L)'
;MDLSFKDIKFMIEAVDNLMVKYQERINQIEDSDEYEDEVSDLGNDIMFLSSLRKKIDDSLNDSLNPQVSITNLTKFVSKRRKKSSKSQEYPHQNPQHQQ
;
A
#
# COMPACT_ATOMS: atom_id res chain seq x y z
N MET A 1 4.56 -7.33 22.41
CA MET A 1 5.07 -5.96 22.57
C MET A 1 3.85 -5.08 22.46
N ASP A 2 3.49 -4.40 23.54
CA ASP A 2 2.34 -3.51 23.57
C ASP A 2 2.81 -2.13 23.14
N LEU A 3 2.11 -1.53 22.17
CA LEU A 3 2.40 -0.19 21.69
C LEU A 3 1.70 0.82 22.60
N SER A 4 2.40 1.88 23.00
CA SER A 4 1.77 2.96 23.76
C SER A 4 0.85 3.78 22.85
N PHE A 5 -0.11 4.50 23.45
CA PHE A 5 -0.97 5.44 22.71
C PHE A 5 -0.14 6.44 21.87
N LYS A 6 0.99 6.90 22.42
CA LYS A 6 1.92 7.81 21.72
C LYS A 6 2.55 7.13 20.50
N ASP A 7 2.96 5.87 20.62
CA ASP A 7 3.53 5.12 19.50
C ASP A 7 2.50 4.94 18.38
N ILE A 8 1.24 4.68 18.74
CA ILE A 8 0.16 4.52 17.74
C ILE A 8 -0.15 5.85 17.05
N LYS A 9 -0.20 6.97 17.79
CA LYS A 9 -0.37 8.30 17.18
C LYS A 9 0.79 8.66 16.25
N PHE A 10 2.02 8.37 16.64
CA PHE A 10 3.19 8.55 15.79
C PHE A 10 3.09 7.73 14.49
N MET A 11 2.64 6.48 14.57
CA MET A 11 2.42 5.66 13.37
C MET A 11 1.35 6.25 12.45
N ILE A 12 0.23 6.77 12.99
CA ILE A 12 -0.81 7.44 12.20
C ILE A 12 -0.22 8.66 11.46
N GLU A 13 0.52 9.51 12.18
CA GLU A 13 1.17 10.69 11.58
C GLU A 13 2.17 10.31 10.49
N ALA A 14 2.94 9.24 10.69
CA ALA A 14 3.87 8.75 9.68
C ALA A 14 3.15 8.26 8.41
N VAL A 15 2.02 7.58 8.55
CA VAL A 15 1.19 7.14 7.42
C VAL A 15 0.56 8.33 6.70
N ASP A 16 -0.01 9.28 7.44
CA ASP A 16 -0.61 10.50 6.88
C ASP A 16 0.45 11.30 6.08
N ASN A 17 1.66 11.46 6.62
CA ASN A 17 2.77 12.13 5.92
C ASN A 17 3.25 11.39 4.67
N LEU A 18 3.23 10.05 4.67
CA LEU A 18 3.60 9.26 3.50
C LEU A 18 2.56 9.42 2.38
N MET A 19 1.27 9.40 2.72
CA MET A 19 0.18 9.62 1.77
C MET A 19 0.28 11.01 1.11
N VAL A 20 0.62 12.05 1.89
CA VAL A 20 0.85 13.40 1.35
C VAL A 20 1.96 13.39 0.30
N LYS A 21 3.10 12.74 0.58
CA LYS A 21 4.22 12.64 -0.38
C LYS A 21 3.84 11.90 -1.66
N TYR A 22 3.03 10.85 -1.55
CA TYR A 22 2.55 10.12 -2.74
C TYR A 22 1.62 10.99 -3.57
N GLN A 23 0.72 11.75 -2.94
CA GLN A 23 -0.14 12.70 -3.64
C GLN A 23 0.67 13.83 -4.29
N GLU A 24 1.68 14.37 -3.61
CA GLU A 24 2.59 15.36 -4.17
C GLU A 24 3.32 14.83 -5.41
N ARG A 25 3.76 13.56 -5.39
CA ARG A 25 4.39 12.91 -6.53
C ARG A 25 3.41 12.73 -7.69
N ILE A 26 2.18 12.27 -7.43
CA ILE A 26 1.12 12.17 -8.44
C ILE A 26 0.89 13.52 -9.10
N ASN A 27 0.70 14.59 -8.33
CA ASN A 27 0.47 15.93 -8.86
C ASN A 27 1.64 16.47 -9.73
N GLN A 28 2.84 15.90 -9.60
CA GLN A 28 3.99 16.27 -10.44
C GLN A 28 4.05 15.50 -11.77
N ILE A 29 3.40 14.33 -11.85
CA ILE A 29 3.57 13.40 -12.97
C ILE A 29 2.25 12.97 -13.63
N GLU A 30 1.09 13.37 -13.10
CA GLU A 30 -0.23 12.93 -13.59
C GLU A 30 -0.53 13.31 -15.04
N ASP A 31 0.05 14.41 -15.52
CA ASP A 31 -0.12 14.88 -16.90
C ASP A 31 0.82 14.18 -17.90
N SER A 32 1.68 13.27 -17.44
CA SER A 32 2.69 12.61 -18.26
C SER A 32 2.34 11.14 -18.51
N ASP A 33 2.05 10.82 -19.77
CA ASP A 33 1.76 9.45 -20.22
C ASP A 33 2.89 8.44 -19.90
N GLU A 34 4.13 8.92 -19.73
CA GLU A 34 5.29 8.07 -19.36
C GLU A 34 5.14 7.47 -17.95
N TYR A 35 4.39 8.13 -17.05
CA TYR A 35 4.29 7.76 -15.64
C TYR A 35 2.89 7.25 -15.25
N GLU A 36 2.03 6.88 -16.22
CA GLU A 36 0.68 6.37 -15.95
C GLU A 36 0.70 5.18 -14.96
N ASP A 37 1.63 4.25 -15.14
CA ASP A 37 1.80 3.09 -14.25
C ASP A 37 2.17 3.53 -12.82
N GLU A 38 3.07 4.50 -12.66
CA GLU A 38 3.49 5.02 -11.35
C GLU A 38 2.32 5.72 -10.64
N VAL A 39 1.54 6.52 -11.37
CA VAL A 39 0.35 7.20 -10.83
C VAL A 39 -0.67 6.20 -10.31
N SER A 40 -0.92 5.13 -11.08
CA SER A 40 -1.84 4.05 -10.71
C SER A 40 -1.36 3.31 -9.46
N ASP A 41 -0.07 2.97 -9.39
CA ASP A 41 0.54 2.31 -8.23
C ASP A 41 0.46 3.18 -6.96
N LEU A 42 0.81 4.45 -7.07
CA LEU A 42 0.73 5.40 -5.95
C LEU A 42 -0.72 5.62 -5.49
N GLY A 43 -1.67 5.70 -6.43
CA GLY A 43 -3.09 5.79 -6.11
C GLY A 43 -3.60 4.56 -5.33
N ASN A 44 -3.22 3.36 -5.76
CA ASN A 44 -3.55 2.12 -5.06
C ASN A 44 -2.94 2.07 -3.65
N ASP A 45 -1.71 2.52 -3.50
CA ASP A 45 -1.04 2.61 -2.20
C ASP A 45 -1.73 3.61 -1.27
N ILE A 46 -2.13 4.79 -1.76
CA ILE A 46 -2.91 5.78 -0.99
C ILE A 46 -4.21 5.15 -0.49
N MET A 47 -4.95 4.41 -1.32
CA MET A 47 -6.19 3.74 -0.89
C MET A 47 -5.93 2.69 0.20
N PHE A 48 -4.85 1.93 0.08
CA PHE A 48 -4.46 0.96 1.09
C PHE A 48 -4.07 1.64 2.42
N LEU A 49 -3.25 2.67 2.36
CA LEU A 49 -2.77 3.42 3.52
C LEU A 49 -3.92 4.12 4.25
N SER A 50 -4.85 4.74 3.51
CA SER A 50 -6.08 5.31 4.08
C SER A 50 -6.91 4.26 4.83
N SER A 51 -7.07 3.07 4.23
CA SER A 51 -7.79 1.96 4.85
C SER A 51 -7.08 1.43 6.11
N LEU A 52 -5.74 1.37 6.09
CA LEU A 52 -4.93 0.96 7.24
C LEU A 52 -5.04 1.97 8.38
N ARG A 53 -4.86 3.27 8.07
CA ARG A 53 -4.97 4.38 9.01
C ARG A 53 -6.33 4.40 9.68
N LYS A 54 -7.42 4.26 8.91
CA LYS A 54 -8.78 4.16 9.45
C LYS A 54 -8.93 2.99 10.44
N LYS A 55 -8.42 1.80 10.10
CA LYS A 55 -8.51 0.64 11.01
C LYS A 55 -7.70 0.82 12.30
N ILE A 56 -6.55 1.48 12.23
CA ILE A 56 -5.75 1.79 13.43
C ILE A 56 -6.51 2.77 14.32
N ASP A 57 -7.13 3.80 13.73
CA ASP A 57 -7.92 4.80 14.45
C ASP A 57 -9.20 4.19 15.05
N ASP A 58 -9.92 3.36 14.29
CA ASP A 58 -11.09 2.61 14.77
C ASP A 58 -10.69 1.68 15.94
N SER A 59 -9.57 0.96 15.83
CA SER A 59 -9.06 0.11 16.91
C SER A 59 -8.67 0.89 18.17
N LEU A 60 -8.20 2.14 18.03
CA LEU A 60 -7.92 3.01 19.16
C LEU A 60 -9.21 3.44 19.85
N ASN A 61 -10.20 3.89 19.07
CA ASN A 61 -11.50 4.31 19.59
C ASN A 61 -12.27 3.14 20.22
N ASP A 62 -12.17 1.94 19.64
CA ASP A 62 -12.73 0.71 20.19
C ASP A 62 -11.99 0.25 21.45
N SER A 63 -10.69 0.53 21.60
CA SER A 63 -9.93 0.21 22.82
C SER A 63 -10.25 1.13 24.02
N LEU A 64 -10.86 2.29 23.76
CA LEU A 64 -11.50 3.11 24.81
C LEU A 64 -12.85 2.52 25.26
N ASN A 65 -13.34 1.50 24.54
CA ASN A 65 -14.40 0.60 24.95
C ASN A 65 -13.73 -0.67 25.52
N PRO A 66 -13.95 -1.08 26.79
CA PRO A 66 -13.05 -1.99 27.51
C PRO A 66 -13.03 -3.47 27.06
N GLN A 67 -13.33 -3.80 25.79
CA GLN A 67 -13.58 -5.18 25.33
C GLN A 67 -12.81 -5.63 24.07
N VAL A 68 -11.77 -4.94 23.59
CA VAL A 68 -11.06 -5.40 22.37
C VAL A 68 -9.55 -5.55 22.57
N SER A 69 -9.10 -6.81 22.60
CA SER A 69 -7.71 -7.24 22.68
C SER A 69 -6.95 -7.04 21.35
N ILE A 70 -5.72 -6.51 21.41
CA ILE A 70 -4.83 -6.06 20.32
C ILE A 70 -4.44 -7.18 19.31
N THR A 71 -4.93 -8.40 19.50
CA THR A 71 -4.63 -9.60 18.68
C THR A 71 -5.05 -9.53 17.19
N ASN A 72 -5.75 -8.48 16.76
CA ASN A 72 -6.24 -8.35 15.39
C ASN A 72 -5.24 -7.67 14.43
N LEU A 73 -4.20 -6.99 14.92
CA LEU A 73 -3.25 -6.26 14.07
C LEU A 73 -2.27 -7.20 13.33
N THR A 74 -1.85 -8.30 13.96
CA THR A 74 -0.84 -9.24 13.41
C THR A 74 -1.35 -10.16 12.30
N LYS A 75 -2.67 -10.33 12.14
CA LYS A 75 -3.24 -11.26 11.13
C LYS A 75 -3.22 -10.72 9.69
N PHE A 76 -3.00 -9.42 9.49
CA PHE A 76 -3.11 -8.79 8.17
C PHE A 76 -1.81 -8.77 7.36
N VAL A 77 -0.64 -8.70 8.01
CA VAL A 77 0.67 -8.69 7.31
C VAL A 77 0.91 -10.00 6.54
N SER A 78 0.36 -11.12 7.02
CA SER A 78 0.63 -12.45 6.45
C SER A 78 -0.20 -12.83 5.22
N LYS A 79 -1.21 -12.04 4.81
CA LYS A 79 -2.14 -12.45 3.73
C LYS A 79 -1.76 -11.98 2.31
N ARG A 80 -0.79 -11.06 2.14
CA ARG A 80 -0.41 -10.56 0.79
C ARG A 80 0.74 -11.29 0.10
N ARG A 81 1.48 -12.15 0.80
CA ARG A 81 2.53 -12.99 0.16
C ARG A 81 1.94 -14.30 -0.34
N LYS A 82 1.12 -14.26 -1.40
CA LYS A 82 0.93 -15.43 -2.26
C LYS A 82 0.35 -15.03 -3.62
N LYS A 83 1.22 -15.21 -4.63
CA LYS A 83 0.99 -15.21 -6.08
C LYS A 83 1.28 -13.91 -6.84
N SER A 84 2.54 -13.73 -7.20
CA SER A 84 2.91 -13.33 -8.57
C SER A 84 4.24 -14.00 -8.94
N SER A 85 4.15 -15.22 -9.49
CA SER A 85 5.25 -15.83 -10.21
C SER A 85 4.63 -16.73 -11.28
N LYS A 86 4.30 -16.14 -12.42
CA LYS A 86 4.30 -16.83 -13.70
C LYS A 86 4.75 -15.84 -14.76
N SER A 87 5.93 -16.16 -15.25
CA SER A 87 6.79 -15.49 -16.21
C SER A 87 6.05 -15.09 -17.48
N GLN A 88 6.35 -13.90 -17.99
CA GLN A 88 6.11 -13.54 -19.37
C GLN A 88 7.00 -14.44 -20.25
N GLU A 89 6.39 -15.29 -21.08
CA GLU A 89 7.00 -15.81 -22.29
C GLU A 89 6.46 -15.00 -23.46
N TYR A 90 7.34 -14.41 -24.28
CA TYR A 90 7.32 -14.23 -25.76
C TYR A 90 8.44 -13.22 -26.11
N PRO A 91 9.06 -13.20 -27.32
CA PRO A 91 8.89 -14.05 -28.49
C PRO A 91 10.23 -14.62 -29.05
N HIS A 92 10.19 -15.68 -29.86
CA HIS A 92 11.30 -16.00 -30.77
C HIS A 92 10.78 -16.04 -32.21
N GLN A 93 10.92 -14.92 -32.90
CA GLN A 93 10.79 -14.87 -34.36
C GLN A 93 12.14 -15.30 -34.96
N ASN A 94 12.12 -16.41 -35.69
CA ASN A 94 13.27 -16.93 -36.42
C ASN A 94 13.32 -16.26 -37.81
N PRO A 95 14.45 -15.67 -38.24
CA PRO A 95 14.56 -15.10 -39.58
C PRO A 95 14.85 -16.22 -40.59
N GLN A 96 14.01 -16.37 -41.61
CA GLN A 96 14.39 -17.11 -42.82
C GLN A 96 14.22 -16.23 -44.06
N HIS A 97 15.41 -15.78 -44.49
CA HIS A 97 15.93 -15.47 -45.82
C HIS A 97 14.98 -15.31 -47.01
N GLN A 98 15.17 -14.16 -47.66
CA GLN A 98 15.04 -13.94 -49.10
C GLN A 98 15.86 -14.97 -49.90
N GLN A 99 15.20 -15.64 -50.85
CA GLN A 99 15.53 -15.64 -52.27
C GLN A 99 14.43 -16.33 -53.08
#